data_AF-A0A4R9AHU5-F1
#
_entry.id   AF-A0A4R9AHU5-F1
#
_cell.length_a   1.000
_cell.length_b   1.000
_cell.length_c   1.000
_cell.angle_alpha   90.00
_cell.angle_beta   90.00
_cell.angle_gamma   90.00
#
_symmetry.space_group_name_H-M   'P 1'
#
loop_
_entity.id
_entity.type
_entity.pdbx_description
1 polymer ?
#
loop_
_entity_poly.entity_id
_entity_poly.type
_entity_poly.pdbx_seq_one_letter_code
_entity_poly.pdbx_strand_id
1 'polypeptide(L)'
;MDRLDGVWTPPAHTDQLPVLRSQRALVASLITDVVEVKRRLVSVDPSEFWRSSAQLAYRERVGEIVADLQIVLNLLDEAQDYLWQNIVHLESQ
;
A
#
# COMPACT_ATOMS: atom_id res chain seq x y z
N MET A 1 -41.88 18.16 -21.59
CA MET A 1 -41.63 17.70 -20.20
C MET A 1 -41.37 16.20 -20.32
N ASP A 2 -40.18 15.84 -20.79
CA ASP A 2 -39.79 14.44 -20.99
C ASP A 2 -38.97 13.98 -19.79
N ARG A 3 -39.45 12.89 -19.21
CA ARG A 3 -38.95 12.26 -18.00
C ARG A 3 -37.72 11.44 -18.37
N LEU A 4 -36.52 11.97 -18.11
CA LEU A 4 -35.30 11.17 -18.10
C LEU A 4 -35.27 10.35 -16.81
N ASP A 5 -36.11 9.31 -16.74
CA ASP A 5 -35.88 8.20 -15.82
C ASP A 5 -34.74 7.36 -16.42
N GLY A 6 -33.53 7.95 -16.40
CA GLY A 6 -32.29 7.24 -16.63
C GLY A 6 -32.18 6.21 -15.53
N VAL A 7 -32.59 4.98 -15.83
CA VAL A 7 -32.44 3.80 -15.00
C VAL A 7 -30.98 3.76 -14.53
N TRP A 8 -30.74 4.21 -13.31
CA TRP A 8 -29.51 3.94 -12.59
C TRP A 8 -29.60 2.47 -12.21
N THR A 9 -29.32 1.58 -13.17
CA THR A 9 -29.06 0.18 -12.85
C THR A 9 -27.85 0.20 -11.92
N PRO A 10 -27.98 -0.25 -10.65
CA PRO A 10 -26.81 -0.45 -9.81
C PRO A 10 -25.85 -1.35 -10.60
N PRO A 11 -24.55 -1.01 -10.68
CA PRO A 11 -23.60 -1.90 -11.35
C PRO A 11 -23.75 -3.29 -10.75
N ALA A 12 -23.93 -4.30 -11.59
CA ALA A 12 -24.11 -5.67 -11.14
C ALA A 12 -22.94 -6.02 -10.22
N HIS A 13 -23.21 -6.66 -9.08
CA HIS A 13 -22.21 -7.01 -8.06
C HIS A 13 -20.95 -7.72 -8.63
N THR A 14 -21.11 -8.41 -9.76
CA THR A 14 -20.06 -9.11 -10.51
C THR A 14 -19.09 -8.18 -11.27
N ASP A 15 -19.50 -6.96 -11.65
CA ASP A 15 -18.65 -5.99 -12.37
C ASP A 15 -17.57 -5.38 -11.47
N GLN A 16 -17.72 -5.48 -10.14
CA GLN A 16 -16.77 -4.93 -9.17
C GLN A 16 -15.63 -5.90 -8.84
N LEU A 17 -15.83 -7.21 -9.00
CA LEU A 17 -14.83 -8.23 -8.69
C LEU A 17 -13.51 -8.07 -9.47
N PRO A 18 -13.52 -7.84 -10.81
CA PRO A 18 -12.29 -7.59 -11.56
C PRO A 18 -11.52 -6.36 -11.07
N VAL A 19 -12.25 -5.30 -10.68
CA VAL A 19 -11.66 -4.05 -10.17
C VAL A 19 -10.98 -4.30 -8.83
N LEU A 20 -11.66 -4.94 -7.88
CA LEU A 20 -11.11 -5.24 -6.56
C LEU A 20 -9.89 -6.17 -6.64
N ARG A 21 -9.93 -7.17 -7.52
CA ARG A 21 -8.77 -8.06 -7.77
C ARG A 21 -7.58 -7.29 -8.35
N SER A 22 -7.83 -6.36 -9.28
CA SER A 22 -6.79 -5.51 -9.85
C SER A 22 -6.18 -4.56 -8.81
N GLN A 23 -7.02 -3.95 -7.97
CA GLN A 23 -6.57 -3.12 -6.85
C GLN A 23 -5.73 -3.93 -5.85
N ARG A 24 -6.16 -5.16 -5.54
CA ARG A 24 -5.40 -6.07 -4.66
C ARG A 24 -4.03 -6.42 -5.23
N ALA A 25 -3.93 -6.68 -6.54
CA ALA A 25 -2.65 -6.92 -7.20
C ALA A 25 -1.73 -5.69 -7.12
N LEU A 26 -2.28 -4.49 -7.34
CA LEU A 26 -1.54 -3.23 -7.25
C LEU A 26 -1.01 -2.97 -5.84
N VAL A 27 -1.84 -3.14 -4.81
CA VAL A 27 -1.42 -2.98 -3.40
C VAL A 27 -0.33 -4.01 -3.04
N ALA A 28 -0.42 -5.24 -3.52
CA ALA A 28 0.62 -6.26 -3.28
C ALA A 28 1.96 -5.89 -3.93
N SER A 29 1.93 -5.33 -5.14
CA SER A 29 3.13 -4.77 -5.79
C SER A 29 3.72 -3.65 -4.94
N LEU A 30 2.89 -2.71 -4.48
CA LEU A 30 3.34 -1.58 -3.67
C LEU A 30 3.96 -2.02 -2.34
N ILE A 31 3.39 -3.03 -1.67
CA ILE A 31 3.99 -3.63 -0.47
C ILE A 31 5.39 -4.15 -0.78
N THR A 32 5.54 -4.88 -1.89
CA THR A 32 6.83 -5.44 -2.32
C THR A 32 7.88 -4.34 -2.53
N ASP A 33 7.51 -3.27 -3.24
CA ASP A 33 8.39 -2.14 -3.52
C ASP A 33 8.81 -1.41 -2.23
N VAL A 34 7.86 -1.18 -1.31
CA VAL A 34 8.13 -0.50 -0.03
C VAL A 34 9.02 -1.36 0.87
N VAL A 35 8.77 -2.67 0.94
CA VAL A 35 9.63 -3.62 1.67
C VAL A 35 11.06 -3.59 1.12
N GLU A 36 11.21 -3.58 -0.20
CA GLU A 36 12.52 -3.53 -0.85
C GLU A 36 13.27 -2.23 -0.51
N VAL A 37 12.62 -1.07 -0.64
CA VAL A 37 13.21 0.23 -0.30
C VAL A 37 13.60 0.29 1.18
N LYS A 38 12.72 -0.16 2.07
CA LYS A 38 13.00 -0.22 3.51
C LYS A 38 14.22 -1.10 3.80
N ARG A 39 14.30 -2.28 3.17
CA ARG A 39 15.45 -3.19 3.32
C ARG A 39 16.74 -2.52 2.85
N ARG A 40 16.72 -1.84 1.70
CA ARG A 40 17.87 -1.11 1.16
C ARG A 40 18.34 -0.05 2.16
N LEU A 41 17.44 0.77 2.69
CA LEU A 41 17.76 1.81 3.68
C LEU A 41 18.39 1.25 4.96
N VAL A 42 17.86 0.13 5.48
CA VAL A 42 18.42 -0.55 6.66
C VAL A 42 19.80 -1.15 6.37
N SER A 43 20.05 -1.59 5.13
CA SER A 43 21.32 -2.19 4.72
C SER A 43 22.42 -1.19 4.37
N VAL A 44 22.12 0.11 4.27
CA VAL A 44 23.15 1.13 4.03
C VAL A 44 24.02 1.22 5.29
N ASP A 45 25.16 0.53 5.25
CA ASP A 45 26.23 0.64 6.23
C ASP A 45 26.94 2.00 6.05
N PRO A 46 26.84 2.93 7.01
CA PRO A 46 27.57 4.17 6.94
C PRO A 46 29.06 3.86 7.20
N SER A 47 29.79 3.60 6.10
CA SER A 47 31.23 3.28 6.10
C SER A 47 32.04 4.04 7.17
N GLU A 48 33.05 3.38 7.74
CA GLU A 48 33.92 3.78 8.86
C GLU A 48 34.57 5.18 8.79
N PHE A 49 34.42 5.88 7.66
CA PHE A 49 34.98 7.21 7.38
C PHE A 49 34.17 8.38 7.97
N TRP A 50 32.93 8.16 8.41
CA TRP A 50 32.07 9.23 8.92
C TRP A 50 31.93 9.20 10.44
N ARG A 51 32.98 9.51 11.20
CA ARG A 51 32.91 9.61 12.68
C ARG A 51 32.40 10.99 13.18
N SER A 52 31.41 11.59 12.53
CA SER A 52 31.01 12.99 12.75
C SER A 52 29.54 13.16 13.13
N SER A 53 29.17 14.35 13.62
CA SER A 53 27.77 14.75 13.87
C SER A 53 26.86 14.55 12.66
N ALA A 54 27.40 14.62 11.44
CA ALA A 54 26.66 14.33 10.22
C ALA A 54 26.22 12.86 10.12
N GLN A 55 26.98 11.91 10.68
CA GLN A 55 26.59 10.49 10.70
C GLN A 55 25.41 10.27 11.65
N LEU A 56 25.42 10.90 12.82
CA LEU A 56 24.33 10.81 13.78
C LEU A 56 23.04 11.35 13.16
N ALA A 57 23.10 12.56 12.59
CA ALA A 57 21.95 13.18 11.92
C ALA A 57 21.45 12.34 10.73
N TYR A 58 22.36 11.76 9.94
CA TYR A 58 21.98 10.85 8.85
C TYR A 58 21.27 9.60 9.38
N ARG A 59 21.82 8.96 10.43
CA ARG A 59 21.23 7.75 11.02
C ARG A 59 19.87 8.02 11.64
N GLU A 60 19.71 9.13 12.34
CA GLU A 60 18.42 9.58 12.87
C GLU A 60 17.41 9.74 11.74
N ARG A 61 17.81 10.43 10.66
CA ARG A 61 16.92 10.65 9.52
C ARG A 61 16.54 9.36 8.78
N VAL A 62 17.49 8.44 8.60
CA VAL A 62 17.19 7.10 8.04
C VAL A 62 16.26 6.33 8.97
N GLY A 63 16.46 6.43 10.29
CA GLY A 63 15.58 5.83 11.29
C GLY A 63 14.13 6.34 11.20
N GLU A 64 13.95 7.65 11.08
CA GLU A 64 12.64 8.28 10.85
C GLU A 64 11.98 7.76 9.57
N ILE A 65 12.71 7.76 8.44
CA ILE A 65 12.18 7.27 7.17
C ILE A 65 11.79 5.78 7.28
N VAL A 66 12.61 4.96 7.93
CA VAL A 66 12.30 3.54 8.12
C VAL A 66 11.05 3.34 8.99
N ALA A 67 10.84 4.19 9.99
CA ALA A 67 9.63 4.18 10.81
C ALA A 67 8.39 4.59 9.99
N ASP A 68 8.49 5.65 9.18
CA ASP A 68 7.42 6.09 8.29
C ASP A 68 7.05 5.00 7.27
N LEU A 69 8.04 4.34 6.67
CA LEU A 69 7.81 3.22 5.76
C LEU A 69 7.13 2.03 6.47
N GLN A 70 7.41 1.81 7.76
CA GLN A 70 6.68 0.78 8.53
C GLN A 70 5.20 1.13 8.69
N ILE A 71 4.87 2.41 8.93
CA ILE A 71 3.48 2.86 9.01
C ILE A 71 2.77 2.64 7.67
N VAL A 72 3.42 3.00 6.56
CA VAL A 72 2.89 2.76 5.21
C VAL A 72 2.62 1.28 4.98
N LEU A 73 3.54 0.39 5.36
CA LEU A 73 3.33 -1.06 5.22
C LEU A 73 2.12 -1.55 6.00
N ASN A 74 1.91 -1.07 7.23
CA ASN A 74 0.74 -1.46 8.02
C ASN A 74 -0.57 -1.03 7.34
N LEU A 75 -0.63 0.20 6.81
CA LEU A 75 -1.82 0.69 6.10
C LEU A 75 -2.10 -0.10 4.80
N LEU A 76 -1.05 -0.51 4.09
CA LEU A 76 -1.20 -1.34 2.89
C LEU A 76 -1.66 -2.75 3.22
N ASP A 77 -1.24 -3.30 4.36
CA ASP A 77 -1.70 -4.60 4.87
C ASP A 77 -3.19 -4.54 5.26
N GLU A 78 -3.60 -3.50 6.00
CA GLU A 78 -5.02 -3.25 6.29
C GLU A 78 -5.86 -3.10 5.02
N ALA A 79 -5.33 -2.42 3.99
CA ALA A 79 -6.00 -2.30 2.70
C ALA A 79 -6.11 -3.65 1.96
N GLN A 80 -5.10 -4.54 2.05
CA GLN A 80 -5.17 -5.90 1.51
C GLN A 80 -6.28 -6.70 2.17
N ASP A 81 -6.37 -6.66 3.50
CA ASP A 81 -7.37 -7.37 4.27
C ASP A 81 -8.78 -6.89 3.92
N TYR A 82 -8.97 -5.57 3.82
CA TYR A 82 -10.24 -5.00 3.40
C TYR A 82 -10.64 -5.45 1.99
N LEU A 83 -9.72 -5.40 1.02
CA LEU A 83 -9.98 -5.85 -0.34
C LEU A 83 -10.31 -7.35 -0.39
N TRP A 84 -9.59 -8.17 0.38
CA TRP A 84 -9.84 -9.60 0.48
C TRP A 84 -11.25 -9.90 1.02
N GLN A 85 -11.65 -9.23 2.11
CA GLN A 85 -12.98 -9.40 2.70
C GLN A 85 -14.09 -9.04 1.71
N ASN A 86 -13.93 -7.94 0.94
CA ASN A 86 -14.91 -7.54 -0.07
C ASN A 86 -15.00 -8.51 -1.23
N ILE A 87 -13.87 -9.04 -1.71
CA ILE A 87 -13.84 -10.06 -2.77
C ILE A 87 -14.58 -11.32 -2.30
N VAL A 88 -14.25 -11.84 -1.12
CA VAL A 88 -14.91 -13.04 -0.57
C VAL A 88 -16.40 -12.81 -0.37
N HIS A 89 -16.80 -11.63 0.11
CA HIS A 89 -18.21 -11.29 0.29
C HIS A 89 -18.96 -11.32 -1.04
N LEU A 90 -18.42 -10.67 -2.08
CA LEU A 90 -19.05 -10.62 -3.41
C LEU A 90 -19.04 -11.97 -4.14
N GLU A 91 -18.07 -12.85 -3.86
CA GLU A 91 -18.03 -14.22 -4.38
C GLU A 91 -19.05 -15.16 -3.70
N SER A 92 -19.52 -14.79 -2.51
CA SER A 92 -20.49 -15.56 -1.72
C SER A 92 -21.96 -15.21 -1.96
N GLN A 93 -22.22 -14.17 -2.76
CA GLN A 93 -23.57 -13.73 -3.18
C GLN A 93 -24.00 -14.43 -4.47
#